data_AF-A0A523UQK4-F1
#
_entry.id   AF-A0A523UQK4-F1
#
_cell.length_a   1.000
_cell.length_b   1.000
_cell.length_c   1.000
_cell.angle_alpha   90.00
_cell.angle_beta   90.00
_cell.angle_gamma   90.00
#
_symmetry.space_group_name_H-M   'P 1'
#
loop_
_entity.id
_entity.type
_entity.pdbx_description
1 polymer ?
#
loop_
_entity_poly.entity_id
_entity_poly.type
_entity_poly.pdbx_seq_one_letter_code
_entity_poly.pdbx_strand_id
1 'polypeptide(L)' 'MKGFGYVWLTLACIFIFIGIIGVWMKSGFSGVQELLSPFNFANWLVTLITLAPGFGALIWAQKLQTKVNRSD' A
#
# COMPACT_ATOMS: atom_id res chain seq x y z
N MET A 1 7.12 -0.16 16.13
CA MET A 1 6.55 0.54 14.94
C MET A 1 7.06 0.01 13.60
N LYS A 2 8.36 -0.26 13.41
CA LYS A 2 8.88 -0.82 12.14
C LYS A 2 8.21 -2.15 11.74
N GLY A 3 8.12 -3.10 12.67
CA GLY A 3 7.48 -4.39 12.42
C GLY A 3 6.02 -4.27 11.98
N PHE A 4 5.22 -3.44 12.67
CA PHE A 4 3.85 -3.15 12.26
C PHE A 4 3.78 -2.55 10.85
N GLY A 5 4.66 -1.59 10.54
CA GLY A 5 4.71 -0.97 9.22
C GLY A 5 4.97 -1.98 8.10
N TYR A 6 5.93 -2.90 8.28
CA TYR A 6 6.22 -3.95 7.30
C TYR A 6 5.11 -4.99 7.18
N VAL A 7 4.52 -5.42 8.31
CA VAL A 7 3.40 -6.37 8.30
C VAL A 7 2.19 -5.78 7.56
N TRP A 8 1.85 -4.52 7.87
CA TRP A 8 0.73 -3.84 7.21
C TRP A 8 0.97 -3.68 5.71
N LEU A 9 2.16 -3.21 5.30
CA LEU A 9 2.50 -3.06 3.89
C LEU A 9 2.45 -4.39 3.14
N THR A 10 2.94 -5.46 3.75
CA THR A 10 2.90 -6.81 3.16
C THR A 10 1.45 -7.26 2.94
N LEU A 11 0.60 -7.13 3.97
CA LEU A 11 -0.82 -7.49 3.87
C LEU A 11 -1.56 -6.64 2.85
N ALA A 12 -1.29 -5.33 2.82
CA ALA A 12 -1.88 -4.40 1.85
C ALA A 12 -1.48 -4.77 0.41
N CYS A 13 -0.21 -5.08 0.15
CA CYS A 13 0.25 -5.53 -1.16
C CYS A 13 -0.44 -6.83 -1.57
N ILE A 14 -0.51 -7.83 -0.68
CA ILE A 14 -1.21 -9.10 -0.94
C ILE A 14 -2.67 -8.84 -1.28
N PHE A 15 -3.36 -8.00 -0.51
CA PHE A 15 -4.76 -7.65 -0.74
C PHE A 15 -4.97 -7.00 -2.11
N ILE A 16 -4.11 -6.06 -2.51
CA ILE A 16 -4.16 -5.42 -3.83
C ILE A 16 -3.97 -6.45 -4.95
N PHE A 17 -3.00 -7.36 -4.81
CA PHE A 17 -2.77 -8.42 -5.80
C PHE A 17 -3.97 -9.36 -5.94
N ILE A 18 -4.58 -9.76 -4.82
CA ILE A 18 -5.82 -10.56 -4.84
C ILE A 18 -6.94 -9.82 -5.56
N GLY A 19 -7.09 -8.51 -5.31
CA GLY A 19 -8.07 -7.68 -6.01
C GLY A 19 -7.86 -7.64 -7.52
N ILE A 20 -6.61 -7.46 -7.96
CA ILE A 20 -6.25 -7.48 -9.39
C ILE A 20 -6.57 -8.83 -10.02
N ILE A 21 -6.19 -9.94 -9.37
CA ILE A 21 -6.48 -11.29 -9.85
C ILE A 21 -8.00 -11.51 -9.94
N GLY A 22 -8.76 -11.07 -8.93
CA GLY A 22 -10.22 -11.17 -8.93
C GLY A 22 -10.86 -10.41 -10.09
N VAL A 23 -10.40 -9.20 -10.37
CA VAL A 23 -10.85 -8.42 -11.53
C VAL A 23 -10.48 -9.10 -12.84
N TRP A 24 -9.28 -9.67 -12.95
CA TRP A 24 -8.87 -10.44 -14.12
C TRP A 24 -9.78 -11.66 -14.32
N MET A 25 -10.06 -12.43 -13.28
CA MET A 25 -10.93 -13.62 -13.38
C MET A 25 -12.37 -13.25 -13.77
N LYS A 26 -12.88 -12.10 -13.31
CA LYS A 26 -14.26 -11.67 -13.56
C LYS A 26 -14.45 -10.95 -14.90
N SER A 27 -13.49 -10.11 -15.28
CA SER A 27 -13.63 -9.13 -16.37
C SER A 27 -12.51 -9.23 -17.41
N GLY A 28 -11.63 -10.22 -17.29
CA GLY A 28 -10.50 -10.42 -18.19
C GLY A 28 -9.40 -9.36 -18.01
N PHE A 29 -8.45 -9.38 -18.94
CA PHE A 29 -7.32 -8.44 -18.93
C PHE A 29 -7.76 -6.98 -19.13
N SER A 30 -8.82 -6.75 -19.92
CA SER A 30 -9.39 -5.40 -20.12
C SER A 30 -9.86 -4.77 -18.81
N GLY A 31 -10.47 -5.57 -17.91
CA GLY A 31 -10.88 -5.09 -16.59
C GLY A 31 -9.68 -4.67 -15.72
N VAL A 32 -8.55 -5.37 -15.83
CA VAL A 32 -7.30 -4.97 -15.15
C VAL A 32 -6.76 -3.66 -15.71
N GLN A 33 -6.79 -3.47 -17.03
CA GLN A 33 -6.35 -2.22 -17.66
C GLN A 33 -7.22 -1.03 -17.23
N GLU A 34 -8.53 -1.22 -17.09
CA GLU A 34 -9.44 -0.19 -16.59
C GLU A 34 -9.28 0.07 -15.09
N LEU A 35 -9.07 -0.99 -14.30
CA LEU A 35 -8.79 -0.90 -12.86
C LEU A 35 -7.50 -0.11 -12.60
N LEU A 36 -6.44 -0.42 -13.34
CA LEU A 36 -5.11 0.20 -13.21
C LEU A 36 -4.97 1.45 -14.10
N SER A 37 -6.04 1.87 -14.77
CA SER A 37 -6.03 3.07 -15.59
C SER A 37 -5.63 4.28 -14.74
N PRO A 38 -4.75 5.16 -15.24
CA PRO A 38 -4.38 6.38 -14.52
C PRO A 38 -5.59 7.32 -14.30
N PHE A 39 -6.68 7.13 -15.06
CA PHE A 39 -7.91 7.90 -14.93
C PHE A 39 -8.88 7.31 -13.89
N ASN A 40 -8.61 6.11 -13.36
CA ASN A 40 -9.42 5.50 -12.31
C ASN A 40 -9.02 6.07 -10.94
N PHE A 41 -9.32 7.36 -10.73
CA PHE A 41 -8.95 8.10 -9.52
C PHE A 41 -9.46 7.44 -8.24
N ALA A 42 -10.64 6.81 -8.29
CA ALA A 42 -11.20 6.10 -7.14
C ALA A 42 -10.30 4.93 -6.72
N ASN A 43 -9.86 4.10 -7.68
CA ASN A 43 -8.98 2.96 -7.37
C ASN A 43 -7.61 3.41 -6.85
N TRP A 44 -7.03 4.48 -7.42
CA TRP A 44 -5.79 5.07 -6.93
C TRP A 44 -5.93 5.64 -5.52
N LEU A 45 -7.03 6.32 -5.22
CA LEU A 45 -7.31 6.87 -3.90
C LEU A 45 -7.46 5.75 -2.86
N VAL A 46 -8.22 4.70 -3.18
CA VAL A 46 -8.36 3.53 -2.30
C VAL A 46 -7.00 2.89 -2.06
N THR A 47 -6.20 2.67 -3.10
CA THR A 47 -4.85 2.10 -2.98
C THR A 47 -3.95 2.93 -2.07
N LEU A 48 -3.98 4.27 -2.22
CA LEU A 48 -3.22 5.18 -1.35
C LEU A 48 -3.68 5.10 0.11
N ILE A 49 -4.99 5.11 0.36
CA ILE A 49 -5.56 4.98 1.71
C ILE A 49 -5.17 3.64 2.33
N THR A 50 -5.20 2.55 1.58
CA THR A 50 -4.82 1.21 2.06
C THR A 50 -3.34 1.16 2.45
N LEU A 51 -2.46 1.79 1.68
CA LEU A 51 -1.01 1.79 1.93
C LEU A 51 -0.56 2.82 2.98
N ALA A 52 -1.31 3.90 3.16
CA ALA A 52 -0.93 5.04 4.01
C ALA A 52 -0.55 4.66 5.45
N PRO A 53 -1.27 3.77 6.17
CA PRO A 53 -0.91 3.39 7.53
C PRO A 53 0.46 2.70 7.62
N GLY A 54 0.77 1.82 6.66
CA GLY A 54 2.04 1.10 6.60
C GLY A 54 3.22 2.04 6.36
N PHE A 55 3.10 2.92 5.35
CA PHE A 55 4.13 3.93 5.09
C PHE A 55 4.26 4.93 6.23
N GLY A 56 3.16 5.41 6.79
CA GLY A 56 3.15 6.33 7.93
C GLY A 56 3.89 5.75 9.14
N ALA A 57 3.61 4.48 9.47
CA ALA A 57 4.28 3.79 10.56
C ALA A 57 5.79 3.61 10.33
N LEU A 58 6.22 3.33 9.10
CA LEU A 58 7.64 3.20 8.75
C LEU A 58 8.36 4.54 8.82
N ILE A 59 7.79 5.60 8.23
CA ILE A 59 8.37 6.96 8.25
C ILE A 59 8.49 7.44 9.69
N TRP A 60 7.46 7.24 10.51
CA TRP A 60 7.51 7.60 11.94
C TRP A 60 8.64 6.84 12.65
N ALA A 61 8.74 5.53 12.43
CA ALA A 61 9.77 4.72 13.06
C ALA A 61 11.19 5.15 12.66
N GLN A 62 11.40 5.58 11.43
CA GLN A 62 12.67 6.16 10.97
C GLN A 62 12.98 7.49 11.65
N LYS A 63 11.98 8.39 11.76
CA LYS A 63 12.14 9.68 12.46
C LYS A 63 12.52 9.49 13.93
N LEU A 64 11.92 8.51 14.61
CA LEU A 64 12.27 8.20 15.99
C LEU A 64 13.70 7.67 16.13
N GLN A 65 14.11 6.73 15.27
CA GLN A 65 15.47 6.19 15.33
C GLN A 65 16.53 7.28 15.04
N THR A 66 16.24 8.17 14.09
CA THR A 66 17.13 9.30 13.76
C THR A 66 17.26 10.29 14.92
N LYS A 67 16.18 10.50 15.69
CA LYS A 67 16.21 11.33 16.90
C LYS A 67 17.02 10.69 18.02
N VAL A 68 16.89 9.38 18.21
CA VAL A 68 17.66 8.64 19.23
C VAL A 68 19.15 8.73 18.94
N ASN A 69 19.58 8.40 17.71
CA ASN A 69 21.01 8.45 17.31
C ASN A 69 21.65 9.85 17.30
N ARG A 70 20.89 10.94 17.41
CA ARG A 70 21.42 12.32 17.49
C ARG A 70 21.58 12.81 18.94
N SER A 71 21.08 12.04 19.90
CA SER A 71 21.09 12.40 21.33
C SER A 71 22.24 11.72 22.09
N ASP A 72 23.01 10.87 21.41
CA ASP A 72 24.27 10.24 21.85
C ASP A 72 25.46 10.95 21.17
#